data_AF-A0A7V2F4W5-F1
#
_entry.id   AF-A0A7V2F4W5-F1
#
_cell.length_a   1.000
_cell.length_b   1.000
_cell.length_c   1.000
_cell.angle_alpha   90.00
_cell.angle_beta   90.00
_cell.angle_gamma   90.00
#
_symmetry.space_group_name_H-M   'P 1'
#
loop_
_entity.id
_entity.type
_entity.pdbx_description
1 polymer ?
#
loop_
_entity_poly.entity_id
_entity_poly.type
_entity_poly.pdbx_seq_one_letter_code
_entity_poly.pdbx_strand_id
1 'polypeptide(L)'
;MFAPSPGEPGAAGRSRGTASEAADRDSLEAIVRYLSIDPLTSQPRSRYVQREAELASVADSLASMLERLTGVTPIRRSFQFEGRIDGRDSSFTGENIICRVEAAGQSSGVLLVTAHFDAIARRSYSDEWDSEWVHAAAPGADDNATGVAAVLEAARLLSPVVLPFDLEFVLFSAEELGRLGSIYYVSLCDDDCAGSHLGVINADMIGYSGKGTGASIMSDFRSGWLADMIIAYAARTDPSLEILLIKPGPSNWDHASFWERQDGRLPAITMAEPLAATGS
;
A
#
# COMPACT_ATOMS: atom_id res chain seq x y z
N MET A 1 -24.62 10.15 -47.92
CA MET A 1 -24.00 11.09 -46.98
C MET A 1 -24.20 10.50 -45.59
N PHE A 2 -23.27 9.65 -45.15
CA PHE A 2 -23.33 9.01 -43.82
C PHE A 2 -22.28 9.69 -42.95
N ALA A 3 -22.74 10.33 -41.88
CA ALA A 3 -21.86 10.93 -40.88
C ALA A 3 -21.14 9.81 -40.09
N PRO A 4 -19.86 9.97 -39.75
CA PRO A 4 -19.19 9.04 -38.83
C PRO A 4 -19.73 9.24 -37.41
N SER A 5 -19.90 8.13 -36.70
CA SER A 5 -20.25 8.06 -35.27
C SER A 5 -19.22 8.80 -34.41
N PRO A 6 -19.63 9.49 -33.33
CA PRO A 6 -18.68 10.05 -32.38
C PRO A 6 -17.89 8.91 -31.72
N GLY A 7 -16.56 9.00 -31.77
CA GLY A 7 -15.66 8.06 -31.11
C GLY A 7 -15.78 8.14 -29.59
N GLU A 8 -15.64 6.99 -28.94
CA GLU A 8 -15.53 6.88 -27.49
C GLU A 8 -14.35 7.72 -26.96
N PRO A 9 -14.52 8.45 -25.85
CA PRO A 9 -13.43 9.12 -25.19
C PRO A 9 -12.58 8.11 -24.39
N GLY A 10 -11.25 8.13 -24.58
CA GLY A 10 -10.31 7.68 -23.56
C GLY A 10 -9.57 6.35 -23.76
N ALA A 11 -8.99 6.09 -24.93
CA ALA A 11 -8.01 5.01 -25.10
C ALA A 11 -6.68 5.49 -25.72
N ALA A 12 -6.36 6.78 -25.60
CA ALA A 12 -5.11 7.34 -26.08
C ALA A 12 -4.03 7.23 -24.98
N GLY A 13 -3.08 6.31 -25.14
CA GLY A 13 -1.82 6.31 -24.38
C GLY A 13 -1.34 4.98 -23.81
N ARG A 14 -2.15 3.90 -23.82
CA ARG A 14 -1.71 2.62 -23.26
C ARG A 14 -0.99 1.74 -24.29
N SER A 15 0.12 1.12 -23.88
CA SER A 15 0.93 0.24 -24.73
C SER A 15 0.75 -1.25 -24.37
N ARG A 16 0.92 -2.13 -25.36
CA ARG A 16 0.98 -3.59 -25.16
C ARG A 16 2.44 -3.98 -24.90
N GLY A 17 2.72 -4.62 -23.77
CA GLY A 17 4.08 -5.03 -23.39
C GLY A 17 4.29 -5.01 -21.87
N THR A 18 5.54 -5.11 -21.44
CA THR A 18 5.93 -4.77 -20.06
C THR A 18 6.06 -3.26 -19.90
N ALA A 19 6.09 -2.75 -18.66
CA ALA A 19 6.49 -1.36 -18.43
C ALA A 19 7.82 -1.09 -19.17
N SER A 20 7.86 -0.02 -19.97
CA SER A 20 9.02 0.31 -20.81
C SER A 20 10.15 0.99 -20.03
N GLU A 21 9.85 1.42 -18.80
CA GLU A 21 10.74 2.17 -17.92
C GLU A 21 11.04 1.35 -16.66
N ALA A 22 12.26 1.52 -16.14
CA ALA A 22 12.63 0.97 -14.83
C ALA A 22 12.04 1.85 -13.71
N ALA A 23 12.04 1.31 -12.49
CA ALA A 23 11.75 2.10 -11.30
C ALA A 23 12.75 3.27 -11.17
N ASP A 24 12.24 4.46 -10.88
CA ASP A 24 13.04 5.67 -10.72
C ASP A 24 13.38 5.89 -9.24
N ARG A 25 14.66 5.73 -8.92
CA ARG A 25 15.18 5.92 -7.57
C ARG A 25 14.96 7.34 -7.05
N ASP A 26 15.16 8.36 -7.87
CA ASP A 26 15.05 9.75 -7.43
C ASP A 26 13.59 10.10 -7.15
N SER A 27 12.66 9.55 -7.94
CA SER A 27 11.21 9.63 -7.69
C SER A 27 10.83 8.99 -6.35
N LEU A 28 11.32 7.77 -6.08
CA LEU A 28 11.08 7.05 -4.83
C LEU A 28 11.59 7.84 -3.62
N GLU A 29 12.85 8.32 -3.67
CA GLU A 29 13.44 9.11 -2.59
C GLU A 29 12.69 10.44 -2.37
N ALA A 30 12.22 11.08 -3.45
CA ALA A 30 11.44 12.32 -3.35
C ALA A 30 10.08 12.11 -2.68
N ILE A 31 9.38 11.00 -2.96
CA ILE A 31 8.11 10.65 -2.31
C ILE A 31 8.33 10.40 -0.83
N VAL A 32 9.32 9.58 -0.47
CA VAL A 32 9.65 9.32 0.94
C VAL A 32 9.94 10.64 1.67
N ARG A 33 10.77 11.50 1.07
CA ARG A 33 11.10 12.80 1.66
C ARG A 33 9.88 13.71 1.81
N TYR A 34 8.97 13.72 0.85
CA TYR A 34 7.72 14.49 0.92
C TYR A 34 6.81 14.05 2.08
N LEU A 35 6.70 12.73 2.29
CA LEU A 35 5.87 12.15 3.35
C LEU A 35 6.50 12.29 4.74
N SER A 36 7.83 12.34 4.82
CA SER A 36 8.54 12.45 6.09
C SER A 36 8.85 13.88 6.52
N ILE A 37 9.06 14.80 5.57
CA ILE A 37 9.47 16.18 5.85
C ILE A 37 8.46 17.13 5.20
N ASP A 38 7.91 18.05 5.99
CA ASP A 38 7.05 19.10 5.48
C ASP A 38 7.87 20.04 4.56
N PRO A 39 7.49 20.19 3.28
CA PRO A 39 8.27 20.95 2.31
C PRO A 39 8.24 22.47 2.57
N LEU A 40 7.27 22.99 3.32
CA LEU A 40 7.14 24.40 3.65
C LEU A 40 7.96 24.77 4.88
N THR A 41 7.99 23.89 5.89
CA THR A 41 8.66 24.16 7.17
C THR A 41 10.01 23.48 7.32
N SER A 42 10.32 22.50 6.46
CA SER A 42 11.48 21.59 6.58
C SER A 42 11.53 20.81 7.90
N GLN A 43 10.42 20.73 8.63
CA GLN A 43 10.32 19.95 9.86
C GLN A 43 9.79 18.55 9.57
N PRO A 44 10.06 17.57 10.45
CA PRO A 44 9.41 16.27 10.39
C PRO A 44 7.88 16.42 10.36
N ARG A 45 7.26 15.81 9.36
CA ARG A 45 5.80 15.74 9.25
C ARG A 45 5.27 14.73 10.26
N SER A 46 4.03 14.89 10.70
CA SER A 46 3.29 13.84 11.38
C SER A 46 2.25 13.23 10.44
N ARG A 47 2.23 11.91 10.33
CA ARG A 47 1.17 11.14 9.65
C ARG A 47 0.35 10.30 10.65
N TYR A 48 0.28 10.75 11.90
CA TYR A 48 -0.51 10.07 12.91
C TYR A 48 -2.01 10.29 12.70
N VAL A 49 -2.82 9.22 12.67
CA VAL A 49 -4.24 9.32 12.30
C VAL A 49 -5.08 10.19 13.23
N GLN A 50 -4.75 10.28 14.52
CA GLN A 50 -5.46 11.20 15.43
C GLN A 50 -5.10 12.68 15.20
N ARG A 51 -4.17 12.97 14.29
CA ARG A 51 -3.93 14.32 13.74
C ARG A 51 -4.64 14.46 12.39
N GLU A 52 -5.96 14.48 12.45
CA GLU A 52 -6.83 14.36 11.27
C GLU A 52 -6.54 15.43 10.22
N ALA A 53 -6.25 16.66 10.61
CA ALA A 53 -5.97 17.74 9.66
C ALA A 53 -4.66 17.51 8.88
N GLU A 54 -3.59 17.12 9.59
CA GLU A 54 -2.30 16.80 8.99
C GLU A 54 -2.39 15.56 8.09
N LEU A 55 -3.07 14.51 8.56
CA LEU A 55 -3.26 13.29 7.77
C LEU A 55 -4.15 13.55 6.54
N ALA A 56 -5.22 14.35 6.66
CA ALA A 56 -6.07 14.73 5.54
C ALA A 56 -5.30 15.50 4.45
N SER A 57 -4.40 16.40 4.84
CA SER A 57 -3.53 17.12 3.88
C SER A 57 -2.60 16.16 3.13
N VAL A 58 -2.08 15.13 3.81
CA VAL A 58 -1.29 14.06 3.17
C VAL A 58 -2.17 13.26 2.21
N ALA A 59 -3.39 12.89 2.64
CA ALA A 59 -4.32 12.14 1.82
C ALA A 59 -4.71 12.88 0.54
N ASP A 60 -5.00 14.18 0.61
CA ASP A 60 -5.25 15.02 -0.57
C ASP A 60 -4.09 15.00 -1.56
N SER A 61 -2.87 15.05 -1.03
CA SER A 61 -1.66 15.04 -1.85
C SER A 61 -1.45 13.69 -2.54
N LEU A 62 -1.66 12.60 -1.82
CA LEU A 62 -1.55 11.24 -2.34
C LEU A 62 -2.63 10.92 -3.36
N ALA A 63 -3.88 11.32 -3.12
CA ALA A 63 -4.95 11.22 -4.10
C ALA A 63 -4.62 12.01 -5.38
N SER A 64 -4.11 13.24 -5.24
CA SER A 64 -3.69 14.03 -6.39
C SER A 64 -2.50 13.42 -7.14
N MET A 65 -1.57 12.77 -6.45
CA MET A 65 -0.45 12.04 -7.07
C MET A 65 -0.95 10.84 -7.86
N LEU A 66 -1.80 10.00 -7.26
CA LEU A 66 -2.42 8.86 -7.95
C LEU A 66 -3.18 9.32 -9.19
N GLU A 67 -4.03 10.36 -9.08
CA GLU A 67 -4.78 10.89 -10.22
C GLU A 67 -3.86 11.31 -11.37
N ARG A 68 -2.75 12.00 -11.08
CA ARG A 68 -1.78 12.40 -12.09
C ARG A 68 -1.06 11.22 -12.73
N LEU A 69 -0.74 10.19 -11.96
CA LEU A 69 0.01 9.03 -12.43
C LEU A 69 -0.85 8.06 -13.24
N THR A 70 -2.12 7.91 -12.87
CA THR A 70 -3.03 6.92 -13.47
C THR A 70 -3.99 7.54 -14.50
N GLY A 71 -4.25 8.85 -14.41
CA GLY A 71 -5.34 9.52 -15.13
C GLY A 71 -6.73 9.22 -14.57
N VAL A 72 -6.84 8.56 -13.41
CA VAL A 72 -8.09 8.15 -12.77
C VAL A 72 -8.25 8.86 -11.44
N THR A 73 -9.38 9.54 -11.25
CA THR A 73 -9.72 10.19 -9.97
C THR A 73 -9.89 9.14 -8.85
N PRO A 74 -9.06 9.17 -7.79
CA PRO A 74 -9.19 8.24 -6.68
C PRO A 74 -10.45 8.46 -5.87
N ILE A 75 -10.97 7.38 -5.31
CA ILE A 75 -12.09 7.38 -4.37
C ILE A 75 -11.51 7.45 -2.95
N ARG A 76 -11.96 8.45 -2.18
CA ARG A 76 -11.70 8.55 -0.73
C ARG A 76 -12.82 7.84 0.03
N ARG A 77 -12.47 6.90 0.91
CA ARG A 77 -13.42 6.12 1.72
C ARG A 77 -13.13 6.32 3.20
N SER A 78 -13.92 7.16 3.84
CA SER A 78 -13.77 7.48 5.26
C SER A 78 -14.53 6.50 6.14
N PHE A 79 -14.00 6.25 7.33
CA PHE A 79 -14.64 5.47 8.38
C PHE A 79 -14.46 6.16 9.74
N GLN A 80 -15.41 5.93 10.64
CA GLN A 80 -15.33 6.44 12.01
C GLN A 80 -14.82 5.31 12.91
N PHE A 81 -13.82 5.63 13.74
CA PHE A 81 -13.39 4.75 14.81
C PHE A 81 -13.82 5.34 16.16
N GLU A 82 -14.46 4.51 16.98
CA GLU A 82 -14.71 4.79 18.39
C GLU A 82 -14.37 3.53 19.19
N GLY A 83 -13.40 3.63 20.10
CA GLY A 83 -12.94 2.46 20.84
C GLY A 83 -11.78 2.77 21.77
N ARG A 84 -11.06 1.72 22.17
CA ARG A 84 -9.87 1.84 23.01
C ARG A 84 -8.63 1.46 22.23
N ILE A 85 -7.62 2.33 22.24
CA ILE A 85 -6.30 2.11 21.64
C ILE A 85 -5.29 2.31 22.75
N ASP A 86 -4.44 1.32 22.97
CA ASP A 86 -3.41 1.34 24.02
C ASP A 86 -3.96 1.71 25.41
N GLY A 87 -5.16 1.20 25.72
CA GLY A 87 -5.83 1.47 26.98
C GLY A 87 -6.41 2.88 27.13
N ARG A 88 -6.40 3.72 26.08
CA ARG A 88 -7.00 5.06 26.06
C ARG A 88 -8.23 5.06 25.18
N ASP A 89 -9.29 5.75 25.61
CA ASP A 89 -10.45 5.99 24.75
C ASP A 89 -9.99 6.86 23.57
N SER A 90 -10.35 6.45 22.36
CA SER A 90 -9.92 7.07 21.10
C SER A 90 -11.10 7.18 20.17
N SER A 91 -11.22 8.35 19.53
CA SER A 91 -12.20 8.62 18.49
C SER A 91 -11.54 9.46 17.40
N PHE A 92 -11.65 9.01 16.16
CA PHE A 92 -11.10 9.71 14.99
C PHE A 92 -11.76 9.21 13.70
N THR A 93 -11.58 9.99 12.64
CA THR A 93 -11.92 9.64 11.27
C THR A 93 -10.70 9.08 10.56
N GLY A 94 -10.76 7.80 10.19
CA GLY A 94 -9.82 7.20 9.25
C GLY A 94 -10.30 7.37 7.82
N GLU A 95 -9.39 7.23 6.86
CA GLU A 95 -9.74 7.29 5.44
C GLU A 95 -8.75 6.56 4.53
N ASN A 96 -9.28 5.67 3.69
CA ASN A 96 -8.51 5.00 2.66
C ASN A 96 -8.60 5.75 1.32
N ILE A 97 -7.53 5.69 0.53
CA ILE A 97 -7.46 6.21 -0.84
C ILE A 97 -7.41 5.03 -1.80
N ILE A 98 -8.37 4.95 -2.72
CA ILE A 98 -8.54 3.82 -3.64
C ILE A 98 -8.50 4.34 -5.08
N CYS A 99 -7.55 3.89 -5.88
CA CYS A 99 -7.45 4.25 -7.30
C CYS A 99 -7.46 3.00 -8.17
N ARG A 100 -8.57 2.77 -8.89
CA ARG A 100 -8.76 1.60 -9.75
C ARG A 100 -8.54 1.94 -11.22
N VAL A 101 -7.59 1.26 -11.83
CA VAL A 101 -7.32 1.32 -13.27
C VAL A 101 -7.94 0.09 -13.92
N GLU A 102 -9.02 0.31 -14.67
CA GLU A 102 -9.73 -0.78 -15.34
C GLU A 102 -8.91 -1.37 -16.49
N ALA A 103 -9.08 -2.69 -16.70
CA ALA A 103 -8.60 -3.39 -17.88
C ALA A 103 -9.19 -2.77 -19.15
N ALA A 104 -8.49 -2.88 -20.28
CA ALA A 104 -8.95 -2.32 -21.56
C ALA A 104 -10.15 -3.08 -22.18
N GLY A 105 -10.74 -4.04 -21.45
CA GLY A 105 -11.81 -4.92 -21.90
C GLY A 105 -12.38 -5.71 -20.73
N GLN A 106 -12.90 -6.91 -20.98
CA GLN A 106 -13.41 -7.76 -19.91
C GLN A 106 -12.30 -8.08 -18.91
N SER A 107 -12.47 -7.62 -17.68
CA SER A 107 -11.56 -7.89 -16.58
C SER A 107 -11.67 -9.35 -16.13
N SER A 108 -10.51 -9.99 -15.95
CA SER A 108 -10.42 -11.32 -15.34
C SER A 108 -10.39 -11.30 -13.81
N GLY A 109 -10.38 -10.10 -13.22
CA GLY A 109 -10.32 -9.87 -11.78
C GLY A 109 -9.52 -8.60 -11.44
N VAL A 110 -9.28 -8.36 -10.17
CA VAL A 110 -8.54 -7.19 -9.66
C VAL A 110 -7.30 -7.65 -8.89
N LEU A 111 -6.14 -7.08 -9.22
CA LEU A 111 -4.90 -7.22 -8.46
C LEU A 111 -4.67 -5.94 -7.66
N LEU A 112 -4.50 -6.08 -6.34
CA LEU A 112 -4.29 -4.94 -5.45
C LEU A 112 -2.80 -4.74 -5.20
N VAL A 113 -2.39 -3.48 -5.21
CA VAL A 113 -1.05 -3.04 -4.77
C VAL A 113 -1.24 -2.02 -3.66
N THR A 114 -0.76 -2.35 -2.45
CA THR A 114 -1.18 -1.64 -1.24
C THR A 114 -0.03 -1.25 -0.32
N ALA A 115 -0.25 -0.23 0.49
CA ALA A 115 0.57 0.18 1.63
C ALA A 115 -0.29 1.01 2.58
N HIS A 116 0.12 1.19 3.83
CA HIS A 116 -0.48 2.20 4.69
C HIS A 116 0.29 3.52 4.60
N PHE A 117 -0.41 4.63 4.78
CA PHE A 117 0.15 5.98 4.70
C PHE A 117 0.07 6.76 6.00
N ASP A 118 -0.46 6.17 7.08
CA ASP A 118 -0.25 6.69 8.43
C ASP A 118 1.13 6.28 8.98
N ALA A 119 1.49 6.85 10.12
CA ALA A 119 2.67 6.49 10.90
C ALA A 119 2.46 6.84 12.38
N ILE A 120 3.11 6.12 13.29
CA ILE A 120 3.19 6.50 14.70
C ILE A 120 4.60 6.92 15.11
N ALA A 121 4.69 7.78 16.13
CA ALA A 121 5.96 8.17 16.73
C ALA A 121 6.33 7.28 17.92
N ARG A 122 5.74 6.09 18.03
CA ARG A 122 5.91 5.17 19.17
C ARG A 122 6.92 4.08 18.84
N ARG A 123 7.94 3.91 19.70
CA ARG A 123 8.98 2.88 19.56
C ARG A 123 8.68 1.61 20.34
N SER A 124 7.87 1.70 21.41
CA SER A 124 7.53 0.57 22.27
C SER A 124 6.13 0.73 22.84
N TYR A 125 5.46 -0.39 23.07
CA TYR A 125 4.20 -0.48 23.81
C TYR A 125 4.39 -0.31 25.34
N SER A 126 5.63 -0.13 25.82
CA SER A 126 5.90 0.21 27.21
C SER A 126 5.74 1.72 27.44
N ASP A 127 5.08 2.08 28.55
CA ASP A 127 4.90 3.47 28.98
C ASP A 127 6.22 4.16 29.39
N GLU A 128 7.33 3.42 29.41
CA GLU A 128 8.63 3.88 29.91
C GLU A 128 9.40 4.77 28.92
N TRP A 129 9.11 4.67 27.61
CA TRP A 129 9.93 5.35 26.61
C TRP A 129 9.55 6.82 26.41
N ASP A 130 8.29 7.10 26.11
CA ASP A 130 7.75 8.46 25.99
C ASP A 130 6.22 8.39 26.09
N SER A 131 5.61 9.00 27.11
CA SER A 131 4.14 9.01 27.25
C SER A 131 3.46 10.00 26.31
N GLU A 132 4.22 10.95 25.76
CA GLU A 132 3.79 12.08 24.93
C GLU A 132 4.02 11.85 23.43
N TRP A 133 4.37 10.63 23.02
CA TRP A 133 4.64 10.28 21.62
C TRP A 133 3.49 10.67 20.66
N VAL A 134 2.25 10.69 21.15
CA VAL A 134 1.07 11.15 20.39
C VAL A 134 1.19 12.62 19.92
N HIS A 135 1.98 13.42 20.64
CA HIS A 135 2.30 14.81 20.35
C HIS A 135 3.66 14.98 19.63
N ALA A 136 4.42 13.91 19.41
CA ALA A 136 5.61 13.94 18.57
C ALA A 136 5.26 13.88 17.07
N ALA A 137 6.20 14.33 16.24
CA ALA A 137 6.10 14.12 14.80
C ALA A 137 6.33 12.64 14.48
N ALA A 138 5.46 12.07 13.65
CA ALA A 138 5.56 10.71 13.12
C ALA A 138 5.90 10.75 11.61
N PRO A 139 7.20 10.94 11.24
CA PRO A 139 7.60 11.08 9.85
C PRO A 139 7.50 9.75 9.08
N GLY A 140 7.76 8.63 9.77
CA GLY A 140 7.59 7.28 9.24
C GLY A 140 8.29 7.05 7.90
N ALA A 141 9.56 7.45 7.78
CA ALA A 141 10.26 7.42 6.50
C ALA A 141 10.33 6.02 5.90
N ASP A 142 10.65 5.05 6.74
CA ASP A 142 10.64 3.65 6.33
C ASP A 142 9.26 3.03 6.52
N ASP A 143 8.68 3.21 7.72
CA ASP A 143 7.36 2.76 8.14
C ASP A 143 6.29 3.89 8.08
N ASN A 144 5.47 4.00 7.04
CA ASN A 144 5.55 3.24 5.79
C ASN A 144 5.57 4.13 4.54
N ALA A 145 6.31 5.24 4.58
CA ALA A 145 6.46 6.09 3.39
C ALA A 145 7.17 5.37 2.23
N THR A 146 8.00 4.36 2.52
CA THR A 146 8.62 3.53 1.47
C THR A 146 7.62 2.63 0.74
N GLY A 147 6.67 2.02 1.45
CA GLY A 147 5.57 1.27 0.84
C GLY A 147 4.68 2.18 -0.02
N VAL A 148 4.33 3.37 0.47
CA VAL A 148 3.59 4.37 -0.32
C VAL A 148 4.34 4.75 -1.59
N ALA A 149 5.67 4.94 -1.51
CA ALA A 149 6.49 5.23 -2.68
C ALA A 149 6.46 4.08 -3.71
N ALA A 150 6.51 2.82 -3.27
CA ALA A 150 6.37 1.68 -4.17
C ALA A 150 4.99 1.60 -4.83
N VAL A 151 3.90 1.89 -4.10
CA VAL A 151 2.54 1.92 -4.67
C VAL A 151 2.43 3.01 -5.76
N LEU A 152 2.93 4.22 -5.49
CA LEU A 152 2.91 5.31 -6.46
C LEU A 152 3.79 5.00 -7.69
N GLU A 153 4.96 4.41 -7.50
CA GLU A 153 5.84 4.03 -8.60
C GLU A 153 5.24 2.88 -9.43
N ALA A 154 4.58 1.91 -8.79
CA ALA A 154 3.80 0.89 -9.48
C ALA A 154 2.65 1.51 -10.29
N ALA A 155 1.95 2.52 -9.74
CA ALA A 155 0.91 3.25 -10.46
C ALA A 155 1.46 3.95 -11.71
N ARG A 156 2.62 4.61 -11.61
CA ARG A 156 3.32 5.25 -12.74
C ARG A 156 3.69 4.25 -13.83
N LEU A 157 4.26 3.11 -13.44
CA LEU A 157 4.77 2.10 -14.37
C LEU A 157 3.68 1.26 -15.03
N LEU A 158 2.60 0.94 -14.31
CA LEU A 158 1.62 -0.04 -14.73
C LEU A 158 0.35 0.57 -15.35
N SER A 159 -0.04 1.79 -14.98
CA SER A 159 -1.24 2.43 -15.54
C SER A 159 -1.21 2.64 -17.07
N PRO A 160 -0.04 2.88 -17.70
CA PRO A 160 0.08 2.92 -19.16
C PRO A 160 0.08 1.54 -19.83
N VAL A 161 0.06 0.43 -19.08
CA VAL A 161 0.16 -0.92 -19.64
C VAL A 161 -1.23 -1.53 -19.81
N VAL A 162 -1.48 -2.17 -20.96
CA VAL A 162 -2.72 -2.92 -21.18
C VAL A 162 -2.63 -4.29 -20.48
N LEU A 163 -3.39 -4.46 -19.41
CA LEU A 163 -3.48 -5.70 -18.63
C LEU A 163 -4.85 -6.38 -18.79
N PRO A 164 -4.92 -7.73 -18.65
CA PRO A 164 -6.17 -8.48 -18.75
C PRO A 164 -6.99 -8.47 -17.45
N PHE A 165 -6.57 -7.68 -16.47
CA PHE A 165 -7.19 -7.53 -15.15
C PHE A 165 -7.09 -6.08 -14.71
N ASP A 166 -7.94 -5.71 -13.76
CA ASP A 166 -7.92 -4.39 -13.16
C ASP A 166 -6.75 -4.30 -12.17
N LEU A 167 -6.15 -3.12 -12.08
CA LEU A 167 -5.22 -2.78 -11.01
C LEU A 167 -5.92 -1.86 -10.03
N GLU A 168 -5.78 -2.12 -8.74
CA GLU A 168 -6.26 -1.22 -7.71
C GLU A 168 -5.14 -0.85 -6.75
N PHE A 169 -4.80 0.42 -6.74
CA PHE A 169 -3.80 0.99 -5.83
C PHE A 169 -4.54 1.50 -4.59
N VAL A 170 -4.20 0.94 -3.43
CA VAL A 170 -4.88 1.29 -2.18
C VAL A 170 -3.88 1.76 -1.14
N LEU A 171 -4.16 2.93 -0.57
CA LEU A 171 -3.40 3.50 0.54
C LEU A 171 -4.30 3.48 1.78
N PHE A 172 -3.93 2.66 2.77
CA PHE A 172 -4.69 2.50 4.01
C PHE A 172 -4.29 3.52 5.06
N SER A 173 -5.26 3.98 5.84
CA SER A 173 -4.99 4.75 7.08
C SER A 173 -5.19 3.87 8.32
N ALA A 174 -4.59 4.27 9.43
CA ALA A 174 -4.76 3.64 10.74
C ALA A 174 -4.31 2.16 10.77
N GLU A 175 -3.28 1.81 10.00
CA GLU A 175 -2.64 0.50 10.12
C GLU A 175 -1.97 0.34 11.48
N GLU A 176 -1.28 1.38 11.90
CA GLU A 176 -0.44 1.42 13.10
C GLU A 176 -1.26 1.27 14.39
N LEU A 177 -2.57 1.45 14.27
CA LEU A 177 -3.56 1.32 15.33
C LEU A 177 -4.37 0.01 15.24
N GLY A 178 -3.88 -0.97 14.47
CA GLY A 178 -4.43 -2.31 14.37
C GLY A 178 -5.08 -2.64 13.02
N ARG A 179 -4.49 -2.20 11.90
CA ARG A 179 -4.93 -2.50 10.52
C ARG A 179 -6.34 -1.98 10.23
N LEU A 180 -6.77 -0.91 10.89
CA LEU A 180 -8.17 -0.48 10.88
C LEU A 180 -8.63 -0.09 9.46
N GLY A 181 -7.76 0.55 8.67
CA GLY A 181 -8.04 0.88 7.27
C GLY A 181 -8.25 -0.34 6.40
N SER A 182 -7.36 -1.33 6.44
CA SER A 182 -7.50 -2.53 5.62
C SER A 182 -8.64 -3.44 6.08
N ILE A 183 -8.90 -3.53 7.40
CA ILE A 183 -10.10 -4.19 7.94
C ILE A 183 -11.37 -3.53 7.40
N TYR A 184 -11.44 -2.20 7.43
CA TYR A 184 -12.58 -1.47 6.89
C TYR A 184 -12.74 -1.71 5.38
N TYR A 185 -11.65 -1.61 4.60
CA TYR A 185 -11.68 -1.88 3.16
C TYR A 185 -12.22 -3.28 2.86
N VAL A 186 -11.70 -4.29 3.56
CA VAL A 186 -12.12 -5.68 3.39
C VAL A 186 -13.61 -5.85 3.72
N SER A 187 -14.11 -5.19 4.77
CA SER A 187 -15.53 -5.26 5.13
C SER A 187 -16.47 -4.71 4.06
N LEU A 188 -16.02 -3.74 3.26
CA LEU A 188 -16.79 -3.24 2.11
C LEU A 188 -16.76 -4.22 0.92
N CYS A 189 -15.66 -4.97 0.77
CA CYS A 189 -15.54 -5.95 -0.29
C CYS A 189 -16.39 -7.21 -0.06
N ASP A 190 -16.77 -7.50 1.18
CA ASP A 190 -17.71 -8.59 1.52
C ASP A 190 -19.11 -8.30 0.95
N ASP A 191 -19.48 -7.03 0.81
CA ASP A 191 -20.80 -6.61 0.32
C ASP A 191 -20.87 -6.48 -1.22
N ASP A 192 -19.78 -6.05 -1.89
CA ASP A 192 -19.81 -5.67 -3.32
C ASP A 192 -18.79 -6.40 -4.23
N CYS A 193 -17.81 -7.15 -3.70
CA CYS A 193 -16.64 -7.61 -4.47
C CYS A 193 -16.24 -9.09 -4.26
N ALA A 194 -17.07 -9.89 -3.61
CA ALA A 194 -16.79 -11.31 -3.39
C ALA A 194 -16.62 -12.06 -4.73
N GLY A 195 -15.37 -12.42 -5.06
CA GLY A 195 -15.03 -13.29 -6.19
C GLY A 195 -14.20 -12.68 -7.32
N SER A 196 -13.86 -11.38 -7.28
CA SER A 196 -13.07 -10.73 -8.34
C SER A 196 -11.58 -10.55 -8.02
N HIS A 197 -11.13 -10.75 -6.78
CA HIS A 197 -9.75 -10.47 -6.39
C HIS A 197 -8.78 -11.60 -6.83
N LEU A 198 -7.78 -11.24 -7.64
CA LEU A 198 -6.71 -12.14 -8.08
C LEU A 198 -5.63 -12.32 -7.00
N GLY A 199 -5.35 -11.26 -6.24
CA GLY A 199 -4.39 -11.26 -5.16
C GLY A 199 -4.10 -9.85 -4.63
N VAL A 200 -3.34 -9.79 -3.55
CA VAL A 200 -2.89 -8.54 -2.93
C VAL A 200 -1.38 -8.57 -2.73
N ILE A 201 -0.72 -7.52 -3.19
CA ILE A 201 0.71 -7.26 -2.93
C ILE A 201 0.78 -6.03 -2.04
N ASN A 202 1.04 -6.24 -0.75
CA ASN A 202 1.27 -5.17 0.21
C ASN A 202 2.77 -4.87 0.33
N ALA A 203 3.13 -3.61 0.51
CA ALA A 203 4.50 -3.18 0.80
C ALA A 203 4.54 -2.50 2.16
N ASP A 204 5.45 -2.96 3.03
CA ASP A 204 5.57 -2.46 4.40
C ASP A 204 7.03 -2.47 4.86
N MET A 205 7.59 -1.29 5.12
CA MET A 205 9.01 -1.05 5.41
C MET A 205 9.93 -1.71 4.38
N ILE A 206 10.19 -1.05 3.25
CA ILE A 206 11.03 -1.60 2.17
C ILE A 206 12.27 -0.74 1.88
N GLY A 207 12.60 0.22 2.75
CA GLY A 207 13.67 1.18 2.53
C GLY A 207 14.92 0.99 3.37
N TYR A 208 14.91 0.16 4.42
CA TYR A 208 16.04 0.01 5.33
C TYR A 208 16.67 -1.40 5.28
N SER A 209 17.83 -1.49 4.65
CA SER A 209 18.58 -2.76 4.53
C SER A 209 19.39 -3.11 5.79
N GLY A 210 19.54 -2.19 6.76
CA GLY A 210 20.36 -2.38 7.94
C GLY A 210 21.79 -2.87 7.61
N LYS A 211 22.10 -4.12 8.00
CA LYS A 211 23.35 -4.83 7.63
C LYS A 211 23.13 -5.99 6.65
N GLY A 212 21.89 -6.29 6.30
CA GLY A 212 21.53 -7.36 5.37
C GLY A 212 21.38 -6.83 3.95
N THR A 213 21.48 -7.71 2.98
CA THR A 213 21.06 -7.44 1.60
C THR A 213 19.90 -8.39 1.30
N GLY A 214 18.77 -7.88 0.83
CA GLY A 214 17.63 -8.73 0.49
C GLY A 214 16.26 -8.10 0.73
N ALA A 215 15.24 -8.95 0.72
CA ALA A 215 13.87 -8.63 1.07
C ALA A 215 13.23 -9.83 1.79
N SER A 216 12.13 -9.58 2.48
CA SER A 216 11.30 -10.64 3.06
C SER A 216 9.93 -10.64 2.41
N ILE A 217 9.36 -11.83 2.21
CA ILE A 217 7.98 -12.01 1.77
C ILE A 217 7.23 -12.81 2.83
N MET A 218 6.09 -12.29 3.24
CA MET A 218 5.20 -12.92 4.20
C MET A 218 4.01 -13.51 3.47
N SER A 219 3.78 -14.80 3.69
CA SER A 219 2.73 -15.55 3.01
C SER A 219 2.06 -16.50 3.97
N ASP A 220 0.74 -16.66 3.83
CA ASP A 220 0.03 -17.82 4.38
C ASP A 220 0.16 -19.01 3.41
N PHE A 221 -0.43 -20.15 3.75
CA PHE A 221 -0.38 -21.33 2.89
C PHE A 221 -1.00 -21.12 1.51
N ARG A 222 -2.03 -20.30 1.39
CA ARG A 222 -2.82 -20.10 0.15
C ARG A 222 -2.22 -19.05 -0.77
N SER A 223 -1.47 -18.11 -0.22
CA SER A 223 -0.78 -17.05 -0.95
C SER A 223 0.58 -17.51 -1.48
N GLY A 224 0.97 -18.76 -1.18
CA GLY A 224 2.27 -19.32 -1.56
C GLY A 224 2.56 -19.25 -3.06
N TRP A 225 1.54 -19.44 -3.91
CA TRP A 225 1.74 -19.35 -5.36
C TRP A 225 2.14 -17.93 -5.81
N LEU A 226 1.62 -16.89 -5.14
CA LEU A 226 1.92 -15.49 -5.42
C LEU A 226 3.34 -15.17 -4.96
N ALA A 227 3.72 -15.63 -3.77
CA ALA A 227 5.08 -15.52 -3.26
C ALA A 227 6.08 -16.24 -4.18
N ASP A 228 5.81 -17.49 -4.56
CA ASP A 228 6.66 -18.30 -5.44
C ASP A 228 6.86 -17.62 -6.80
N MET A 229 5.80 -17.02 -7.35
CA MET A 229 5.87 -16.27 -8.62
C MET A 229 6.82 -15.07 -8.52
N ILE A 230 6.74 -14.29 -7.43
CA ILE A 230 7.59 -13.11 -7.22
C ILE A 230 9.03 -13.53 -6.98
N ILE A 231 9.28 -14.56 -6.17
CA ILE A 231 10.63 -15.12 -5.94
C ILE A 231 11.25 -15.61 -7.25
N ALA A 232 10.48 -16.35 -8.05
CA ALA A 232 10.95 -16.83 -9.35
C ALA A 232 11.19 -15.70 -10.36
N TYR A 233 10.45 -14.60 -10.27
CA TYR A 233 10.70 -13.41 -11.09
C TYR A 233 12.00 -12.70 -10.64
N ALA A 234 12.13 -12.41 -9.34
CA ALA A 234 13.32 -11.79 -8.77
C ALA A 234 14.60 -12.58 -9.07
N ALA A 235 14.59 -13.90 -8.87
CA ALA A 235 15.73 -14.76 -9.19
C ALA A 235 16.17 -14.72 -10.66
N ARG A 236 15.29 -14.31 -11.59
CA ARG A 236 15.62 -14.14 -13.01
C ARG A 236 16.08 -12.74 -13.36
N THR A 237 15.55 -11.71 -12.70
CA THR A 237 15.83 -10.30 -13.04
C THR A 237 16.95 -9.69 -12.20
N ASP A 238 17.06 -10.11 -10.95
CA ASP A 238 18.11 -9.72 -10.02
C ASP A 238 18.48 -10.91 -9.11
N PRO A 239 19.35 -11.82 -9.58
CA PRO A 239 19.79 -12.96 -8.79
C PRO A 239 20.57 -12.59 -7.53
N SER A 240 20.97 -11.33 -7.37
CA SER A 240 21.67 -10.84 -6.16
C SER A 240 20.71 -10.43 -5.05
N LEU A 241 19.42 -10.26 -5.36
CA LEU A 241 18.38 -10.00 -4.38
C LEU A 241 17.97 -11.30 -3.69
N GLU A 242 18.52 -11.52 -2.49
CA GLU A 242 18.10 -12.63 -1.63
C GLU A 242 16.72 -12.35 -1.03
N ILE A 243 15.75 -13.24 -1.30
CA ILE A 243 14.40 -13.13 -0.75
C ILE A 243 14.18 -14.23 0.29
N LEU A 244 13.90 -13.81 1.54
CA LEU A 244 13.48 -14.69 2.62
C LEU A 244 11.95 -14.86 2.58
N LEU A 245 11.48 -16.07 2.29
CA LEU A 245 10.06 -16.41 2.44
C LEU A 245 9.75 -16.83 3.87
N ILE A 246 8.86 -16.11 4.54
CA ILE A 246 8.33 -16.45 5.87
C ILE A 246 6.92 -16.99 5.72
N LYS A 247 6.74 -18.28 6.05
CA LYS A 247 5.49 -19.02 5.84
C LYS A 247 5.22 -20.04 6.97
N PRO A 248 4.14 -19.90 7.77
CA PRO A 248 3.22 -18.76 7.75
C PRO A 248 3.94 -17.48 8.18
N GLY A 249 3.66 -16.39 7.45
CA GLY A 249 4.08 -15.04 7.84
C GLY A 249 3.31 -14.54 9.08
N PRO A 250 3.83 -13.53 9.78
CA PRO A 250 3.12 -12.91 10.89
C PRO A 250 1.90 -12.12 10.38
N SER A 251 0.86 -12.04 11.20
CA SER A 251 -0.43 -11.40 10.86
C SER A 251 -0.52 -9.93 11.31
N ASN A 252 0.59 -9.24 11.54
CA ASN A 252 0.57 -7.90 12.13
C ASN A 252 0.37 -6.75 11.12
N TRP A 253 0.51 -7.00 9.81
CA TRP A 253 0.34 -5.98 8.76
C TRP A 253 -0.94 -6.12 7.94
N ASP A 254 -1.26 -5.11 7.13
CA ASP A 254 -2.51 -5.00 6.35
C ASP A 254 -2.89 -6.22 5.50
N HIS A 255 -1.93 -6.93 4.92
CA HIS A 255 -2.20 -8.16 4.16
C HIS A 255 -2.98 -9.22 4.95
N ALA A 256 -2.85 -9.24 6.28
CA ALA A 256 -3.52 -10.20 7.13
C ALA A 256 -5.03 -9.93 7.26
N SER A 257 -5.50 -8.69 7.06
CA SER A 257 -6.93 -8.38 6.96
C SER A 257 -7.60 -9.18 5.83
N PHE A 258 -6.87 -9.43 4.73
CA PHE A 258 -7.33 -10.25 3.61
C PHE A 258 -7.31 -11.75 3.92
N TRP A 259 -6.37 -12.20 4.77
CA TRP A 259 -6.31 -13.58 5.26
C TRP A 259 -7.37 -13.89 6.32
N GLU A 260 -7.88 -12.88 7.02
CA GLU A 260 -8.81 -12.99 8.15
C GLU A 260 -10.29 -12.86 7.73
N ARG A 261 -10.56 -12.60 6.45
CA ARG A 261 -11.92 -12.57 5.87
C ARG A 261 -12.78 -13.77 6.25
N GLN A 262 -14.03 -13.47 6.59
CA GLN A 262 -15.01 -14.46 7.04
C GLN A 262 -15.65 -15.25 5.88
N ASP A 263 -15.83 -14.61 4.72
CA ASP A 263 -16.53 -15.14 3.54
C ASP A 263 -15.63 -15.90 2.56
N GLY A 264 -14.32 -15.68 2.65
CA GLY A 264 -13.34 -16.27 1.75
C GLY A 264 -12.02 -15.53 1.89
N ARG A 265 -10.97 -16.26 2.29
CA ARG A 265 -9.68 -15.66 2.58
C ARG A 265 -8.94 -15.45 1.25
N LEU A 266 -8.53 -14.22 0.97
CA LEU A 266 -7.94 -13.82 -0.32
C LEU A 266 -6.41 -14.07 -0.33
N PRO A 267 -5.82 -14.45 -1.48
CA PRO A 267 -4.37 -14.50 -1.61
C PRO A 267 -3.76 -13.12 -1.39
N ALA A 268 -2.91 -12.98 -0.38
CA ALA A 268 -2.25 -11.73 -0.04
C ALA A 268 -0.84 -12.00 0.47
N ILE A 269 0.10 -11.15 0.09
CA ILE A 269 1.46 -11.17 0.63
C ILE A 269 1.84 -9.77 1.09
N THR A 270 2.79 -9.68 2.01
CA THR A 270 3.53 -8.45 2.26
C THR A 270 4.97 -8.63 1.85
N MET A 271 5.53 -7.61 1.20
CA MET A 271 6.97 -7.45 1.02
C MET A 271 7.48 -6.48 2.06
N ALA A 272 8.58 -6.83 2.70
CA ALA A 272 9.31 -5.97 3.61
C ALA A 272 10.81 -6.07 3.36
N GLU A 273 11.55 -5.22 4.05
CA GLU A 273 13.00 -5.25 4.20
C GLU A 273 13.52 -6.60 4.75
N PRO A 274 14.85 -6.84 4.76
CA PRO A 274 15.39 -8.08 5.29
C PRO A 274 15.10 -8.22 6.80
N LEU A 275 14.12 -9.06 7.13
CA LEU A 275 13.89 -9.50 8.49
C LEU A 275 14.90 -10.57 8.86
N ALA A 276 15.36 -10.54 10.11
CA ALA A 276 16.11 -11.66 10.64
C ALA A 276 15.21 -12.90 10.63
N ALA A 277 15.68 -14.01 10.03
CA ALA A 277 15.07 -15.31 10.27
C ALA A 277 15.07 -15.53 11.78
N THR A 278 13.89 -15.57 12.39
CA THR A 278 13.76 -15.76 13.84
C THR A 278 14.44 -17.08 14.21
N GLY A 279 15.57 -16.97 14.92
CA GLY A 279 16.48 -18.09 15.12
C GLY A 279 17.60 -17.82 16.12
N SER A 280 17.23 -17.58 17.39
CA SER A 280 17.92 -18.16 18.57
C SER A 280 17.08 -17.94 19.82
#